data_AF-A0A948V3K4-F1
#
_entry.id   AF-A0A948V3K4-F1
#
_cell.length_a   1.000
_cell.length_b   1.000
_cell.length_c   1.000
_cell.angle_alpha   90.00
_cell.angle_beta   90.00
_cell.angle_gamma   90.00
#
_symmetry.space_group_name_H-M   'P 1'
#
loop_
_entity.id
_entity.type
_entity.pdbx_description
1 polymer ?
#
loop_
_entity_poly.entity_id
_entity_poly.type
_entity_poly.pdbx_seq_one_letter_code
_entity_poly.pdbx_strand_id
1 'polypeptide(L)'
;TVSLANAVGTGVADDKAVYTYMPEIIRFFTGEEPILKNVPTWRCREPEALKHVLAHLEELVVKEVGGSGGYGMLVGPAASKTEIEAFRKRLINDPDDFIAQPTLDLSTAPTLDKGELHGRHVDLRPFVLSSPDGIKVAPGGLTRVALKPGSLVVNSSQGGGTKDTWVLDV
;
A
#
# COMPACT_ATOMS: atom_id res chain seq x y z
N THR A 1 24.12 -28.88 -3.55
CA THR A 1 23.74 -27.57 -4.12
C THR A 1 23.13 -26.72 -3.04
N VAL A 2 23.29 -25.39 -3.10
CA VAL A 2 22.65 -24.44 -2.18
C VAL A 2 21.53 -23.72 -2.93
N SER A 3 20.37 -23.57 -2.29
CA SER A 3 19.21 -22.85 -2.83
C SER A 3 18.84 -21.72 -1.87
N LEU A 4 18.55 -20.54 -2.42
CA LEU A 4 18.09 -19.37 -1.66
C LEU A 4 16.62 -19.11 -1.96
N ALA A 5 15.83 -18.90 -0.92
CA ALA A 5 14.42 -18.54 -1.01
C ALA A 5 14.10 -17.45 0.02
N ASN A 6 13.68 -16.25 -0.36
CA ASN A 6 13.53 -15.73 -1.73
C ASN A 6 14.88 -15.56 -2.46
N ALA A 7 14.83 -15.50 -3.80
CA ALA A 7 16.03 -15.26 -4.62
C ALA A 7 16.67 -13.89 -4.32
N VAL A 8 17.97 -13.78 -4.58
CA VAL A 8 18.67 -12.48 -4.48
C VAL A 8 18.12 -11.53 -5.55
N GLY A 9 17.86 -10.27 -5.17
CA GLY A 9 17.42 -9.22 -6.09
C GLY A 9 15.91 -9.02 -6.21
N THR A 10 15.08 -9.75 -5.44
CA THR A 10 13.60 -9.58 -5.52
C THR A 10 13.09 -8.19 -5.15
N GLY A 11 13.89 -7.40 -4.41
CA GLY A 11 13.50 -6.05 -3.99
C GLY A 11 13.31 -5.05 -5.15
N VAL A 12 13.82 -5.33 -6.35
CA VAL A 12 13.51 -4.49 -7.52
C VAL A 12 12.04 -4.63 -7.94
N ALA A 13 11.44 -5.81 -7.73
CA ALA A 13 10.10 -6.11 -8.18
C ALA A 13 9.00 -5.57 -7.23
N ASP A 14 9.33 -5.34 -5.95
CA ASP A 14 8.41 -4.77 -4.95
C ASP A 14 8.62 -3.27 -4.69
N ASP A 15 9.57 -2.65 -5.41
CA ASP A 15 9.83 -1.23 -5.32
C ASP A 15 8.61 -0.40 -5.73
N LYS A 16 8.40 0.74 -5.05
CA LYS A 16 7.20 1.58 -5.27
C LYS A 16 7.16 2.19 -6.67
N ALA A 17 8.31 2.45 -7.30
CA ALA A 17 8.33 2.91 -8.68
C ALA A 17 7.92 1.78 -9.63
N VAL A 18 8.42 0.55 -9.43
CA VAL A 18 8.06 -0.61 -10.26
C VAL A 18 6.59 -1.00 -10.08
N TYR A 19 6.04 -0.88 -8.86
CA TYR A 19 4.62 -1.10 -8.58
C TYR A 19 3.70 -0.35 -9.54
N THR A 20 4.05 0.90 -9.92
CA THR A 20 3.23 1.71 -10.83
C THR A 20 3.11 1.14 -12.24
N TYR A 21 4.01 0.24 -12.63
CA TYR A 21 4.03 -0.43 -13.93
C TYR A 21 3.41 -1.82 -13.91
N MET A 22 2.92 -2.30 -12.76
CA MET A 22 2.41 -3.67 -12.62
C MET A 22 1.29 -4.01 -13.62
N PRO A 23 0.33 -3.10 -13.91
CA PRO A 23 -0.68 -3.37 -14.93
C PRO A 23 -0.09 -3.64 -16.32
N GLU A 24 0.90 -2.85 -16.74
CA GLU A 24 1.59 -3.00 -18.02
C GLU A 24 2.48 -4.25 -18.04
N ILE A 25 3.15 -4.55 -16.93
CA ILE A 25 3.95 -5.76 -16.75
C ILE A 25 3.07 -7.01 -16.93
N ILE A 26 1.90 -7.05 -16.29
CA ILE A 26 0.95 -8.16 -16.44
C ILE A 26 0.55 -8.33 -17.90
N ARG A 27 0.12 -7.25 -18.58
CA ARG A 27 -0.26 -7.30 -20.00
C ARG A 27 0.89 -7.76 -20.88
N PHE A 28 2.10 -7.26 -20.64
CA PHE A 28 3.27 -7.59 -21.44
C PHE A 28 3.64 -9.08 -21.35
N PHE A 29 3.64 -9.65 -20.14
CA PHE A 29 4.06 -11.05 -19.93
C PHE A 29 2.95 -12.08 -20.16
N THR A 30 1.69 -11.71 -19.93
CA THR A 30 0.56 -12.66 -19.99
C THR A 30 -0.39 -12.42 -21.16
N GLY A 31 -0.40 -11.21 -21.72
CA GLY A 31 -1.41 -10.78 -22.69
C GLY A 31 -2.80 -10.52 -22.07
N GLU A 32 -2.93 -10.63 -20.75
CA GLU A 32 -4.20 -10.51 -20.03
C GLU A 32 -4.34 -9.17 -19.30
N GLU A 33 -5.59 -8.81 -19.00
CA GLU A 33 -5.90 -7.66 -18.14
C GLU A 33 -5.70 -8.02 -16.65
N PRO A 34 -5.14 -7.12 -15.83
CA PRO A 34 -5.03 -7.35 -14.40
C PRO A 34 -6.40 -7.58 -13.74
N ILE A 35 -6.57 -8.73 -13.10
CA ILE A 35 -7.79 -9.06 -12.33
C ILE A 35 -7.89 -8.16 -11.10
N LEU A 36 -6.79 -8.04 -10.34
CA LEU A 36 -6.68 -7.14 -9.21
C LEU A 36 -6.13 -5.79 -9.67
N LYS A 37 -6.89 -4.73 -9.44
CA LYS A 37 -6.50 -3.39 -9.85
C LYS A 37 -5.51 -2.79 -8.85
N ASN A 38 -4.47 -2.15 -9.38
CA ASN A 38 -3.62 -1.27 -8.59
C ASN A 38 -4.42 -0.07 -8.09
N VAL A 39 -3.96 0.49 -6.97
CA VAL A 39 -4.38 1.81 -6.53
C VAL A 39 -3.88 2.82 -7.56
N PRO A 40 -4.73 3.75 -8.05
CA PRO A 40 -4.27 4.83 -8.91
C PRO A 40 -3.08 5.55 -8.29
N THR A 41 -1.96 5.59 -8.99
CA THR A 41 -0.69 6.09 -8.44
C THR A 41 -0.07 7.08 -9.41
N TRP A 42 0.18 8.29 -8.93
CA TRP A 42 0.91 9.32 -9.65
C TRP A 42 2.41 9.15 -9.39
N ARG A 43 3.19 9.09 -10.48
CA ARG A 43 4.64 9.11 -10.44
C ARG A 43 5.11 10.57 -10.43
N CYS A 44 5.63 11.05 -9.31
CA CYS A 44 5.93 12.48 -9.18
C CYS A 44 7.07 12.94 -10.09
N ARG A 45 7.90 12.03 -10.62
CA ARG A 45 8.85 12.33 -11.71
C ARG A 45 8.22 12.83 -13.01
N GLU A 46 6.93 12.56 -13.23
CA GLU A 46 6.23 12.94 -14.46
C GLU A 46 5.64 14.35 -14.30
N PRO A 47 5.98 15.34 -15.16
CA PRO A 47 5.62 16.74 -14.92
C PRO A 47 4.14 17.01 -14.71
N GLU A 48 3.26 16.37 -15.48
CA GLU A 48 1.81 16.55 -15.34
C GLU A 48 1.27 15.89 -14.06
N ALA A 49 1.83 14.74 -13.68
CA ALA A 49 1.50 14.08 -12.43
C ALA A 49 1.97 14.92 -11.23
N LEU A 50 3.20 15.45 -11.27
CA LEU A 50 3.73 16.35 -10.25
C LEU A 50 2.84 17.58 -10.07
N LYS A 51 2.45 18.22 -11.17
CA LYS A 51 1.56 19.39 -11.16
C LYS A 51 0.23 19.06 -10.49
N HIS A 52 -0.37 17.92 -10.85
CA HIS A 52 -1.60 17.45 -10.22
C HIS A 52 -1.41 17.21 -8.71
N VAL A 53 -0.36 16.49 -8.32
CA VAL A 53 -0.06 16.17 -6.91
C VAL A 53 0.15 17.44 -6.09
N LEU A 54 0.96 18.37 -6.59
CA LEU A 54 1.22 19.66 -5.92
C LEU A 54 -0.06 20.49 -5.73
N ALA A 55 -1.00 20.43 -6.67
CA ALA A 55 -2.26 21.14 -6.57
C ALA A 55 -3.23 20.52 -5.54
N HIS A 56 -3.10 19.23 -5.24
CA HIS A 56 -4.05 18.48 -4.40
C HIS A 56 -3.38 17.79 -3.19
N LEU A 57 -2.24 18.30 -2.70
CA LEU A 57 -1.48 17.67 -1.61
C LEU A 57 -2.31 17.41 -0.34
N GLU A 58 -3.33 18.23 -0.09
CA GLU A 58 -4.24 18.11 1.06
C GLU A 58 -5.25 16.95 0.93
N GLU A 59 -5.39 16.37 -0.26
CA GLU A 59 -6.33 15.27 -0.53
C GLU A 59 -5.63 13.91 -0.69
N LEU A 60 -4.32 13.95 -0.93
CA LEU A 60 -3.52 12.80 -1.35
C LEU A 60 -2.64 12.24 -0.22
N VAL A 61 -2.21 10.99 -0.41
CA VAL A 61 -1.15 10.37 0.38
C VAL A 61 0.12 10.33 -0.47
N VAL A 62 1.18 11.02 -0.03
CA VAL A 62 2.47 11.07 -0.74
C VAL A 62 3.49 10.23 0.01
N LYS A 63 4.25 9.39 -0.70
CA LYS A 63 5.19 8.42 -0.13
C LYS A 63 6.53 8.50 -0.84
N GLU A 64 7.60 8.41 -0.09
CA GLU A 64 8.95 8.21 -0.64
C GLU A 64 9.09 6.83 -1.29
N VAL A 65 9.77 6.75 -2.42
CA VAL A 65 10.01 5.51 -3.18
C VAL A 65 10.94 4.60 -2.37
N GLY A 66 12.10 5.12 -1.93
CA GLY A 66 13.12 4.36 -1.20
C GLY A 66 12.83 4.07 0.29
N GLY A 67 11.75 4.59 0.86
CA GLY A 67 11.45 4.45 2.29
C GLY A 67 10.84 3.08 2.68
N SER A 68 11.14 2.61 3.89
CA SER A 68 10.46 1.44 4.51
C SER A 68 9.74 1.84 5.80
N GLY A 69 8.68 1.11 6.17
CA GLY A 69 8.04 1.26 7.48
C GLY A 69 7.12 2.47 7.69
N GLY A 70 6.74 3.19 6.62
CA GLY A 70 5.80 4.34 6.72
C GLY A 70 6.43 5.66 7.16
N TYR A 71 7.75 5.70 7.36
CA TYR A 71 8.52 6.94 7.44
C TYR A 71 8.59 7.60 6.06
N GLY A 72 8.62 8.93 5.99
CA GLY A 72 8.66 9.66 4.71
C GLY A 72 7.32 9.70 3.97
N MET A 73 6.21 9.79 4.71
CA MET A 73 4.85 9.83 4.16
C MET A 73 4.09 11.05 4.63
N LEU A 74 3.37 11.70 3.71
CA LEU A 74 2.35 12.72 3.99
C LEU A 74 0.97 12.08 3.87
N VAL A 75 0.10 12.27 4.86
CA VAL A 75 -1.33 11.96 4.76
C VAL A 75 -2.07 13.29 4.70
N GLY A 76 -2.30 13.80 3.48
CA GLY A 76 -2.83 15.14 3.21
C GLY A 76 -4.03 15.52 4.09
N PRO A 77 -5.09 14.71 4.13
CA PRO A 77 -6.30 15.05 4.89
C PRO A 77 -6.12 15.14 6.42
N ALA A 78 -5.05 14.56 6.94
CA ALA A 78 -4.73 14.54 8.37
C ALA A 78 -3.52 15.44 8.72
N ALA A 79 -2.89 16.08 7.72
CA ALA A 79 -1.69 16.88 7.90
C ALA A 79 -2.04 18.35 8.15
N SER A 80 -1.21 19.01 8.95
CA SER A 80 -1.27 20.46 9.11
C SER A 80 -0.76 21.19 7.86
N LYS A 81 -1.16 22.46 7.70
CA LYS A 81 -0.66 23.31 6.60
C LYS A 81 0.88 23.41 6.59
N THR A 82 1.50 23.44 7.76
CA THR A 82 2.96 23.50 7.88
C THR A 82 3.63 22.23 7.39
N GLU A 83 3.06 21.06 7.70
CA GLU A 83 3.56 19.77 7.21
C GLU A 83 3.39 19.64 5.70
N ILE A 84 2.24 20.06 5.17
CA ILE A 84 1.98 20.08 3.72
C ILE A 84 3.00 20.96 2.99
N GLU A 85 3.26 22.17 3.48
CA GLU A 85 4.22 23.08 2.86
C GLU A 85 5.68 22.60 2.98
N ALA A 86 6.03 21.94 4.10
CA ALA A 86 7.32 21.28 4.23
C ALA A 86 7.47 20.16 3.20
N PHE A 87 6.44 19.32 3.04
CA PHE A 87 6.45 18.22 2.07
C PHE A 87 6.46 18.72 0.62
N ARG A 88 5.71 19.80 0.32
CA ARG A 88 5.72 20.48 -0.98
C ARG A 88 7.13 20.83 -1.42
N LYS A 89 7.93 21.43 -0.52
CA LYS A 89 9.32 21.80 -0.83
C LYS A 89 10.19 20.58 -1.13
N ARG A 90 10.03 19.49 -0.36
CA ARG A 90 10.76 18.24 -0.60
C ARG A 90 10.40 17.64 -1.96
N LEU A 91 9.11 17.60 -2.26
CA LEU A 91 8.57 17.06 -3.52
C LEU A 91 9.04 17.86 -4.74
N ILE A 92 9.15 19.19 -4.65
CA ILE A 92 9.69 20.03 -5.73
C ILE A 92 11.19 19.81 -5.92
N ASN A 93 11.92 19.63 -4.82
CA ASN A 93 13.38 19.50 -4.86
C ASN A 93 13.83 18.16 -5.44
N ASP A 94 13.10 17.08 -5.17
CA ASP A 94 13.45 15.73 -5.61
C ASP A 94 12.19 14.92 -5.98
N PRO A 95 11.49 15.28 -7.08
CA PRO A 95 10.23 14.64 -7.45
C PRO A 95 10.36 13.14 -7.79
N ASP A 96 11.56 12.69 -8.14
CA ASP A 96 11.83 11.32 -8.55
C ASP A 96 11.71 10.32 -7.39
N ASP A 97 11.97 10.78 -6.17
CA ASP A 97 11.88 9.97 -4.96
C ASP A 97 10.45 9.88 -4.40
N PHE A 98 9.42 10.35 -5.12
CA PHE A 98 8.04 10.32 -4.61
C PHE A 98 7.02 9.69 -5.56
N ILE A 99 6.03 9.06 -4.95
CA ILE A 99 4.75 8.73 -5.57
C ILE A 99 3.60 9.29 -4.73
N ALA A 100 2.45 9.51 -5.35
CA ALA A 100 1.23 9.89 -4.65
C ALA A 100 0.08 8.96 -5.00
N GLN A 101 -0.83 8.78 -4.06
CA GLN A 101 -2.02 7.95 -4.19
C GLN A 101 -3.21 8.68 -3.58
N PRO A 102 -4.45 8.40 -4.04
CA PRO A 102 -5.63 8.94 -3.39
C PRO A 102 -5.71 8.38 -1.97
N THR A 103 -6.32 9.14 -1.07
CA THR A 103 -6.70 8.61 0.23
C THR A 103 -7.74 7.52 0.02
N LEU A 104 -7.44 6.30 0.47
CA LEU A 104 -8.34 5.15 0.29
C LEU A 104 -9.28 5.04 1.48
N ASP A 105 -10.55 4.81 1.18
CA ASP A 105 -11.53 4.39 2.17
C ASP A 105 -11.42 2.87 2.33
N LEU A 106 -10.78 2.44 3.42
CA LEU A 106 -10.56 1.02 3.69
C LEU A 106 -11.86 0.37 4.15
N SER A 107 -12.14 -0.85 3.69
CA SER A 107 -13.25 -1.64 4.24
C SER A 107 -13.11 -1.82 5.76
N THR A 108 -14.24 -1.87 6.45
CA THR A 108 -14.27 -2.12 7.90
C THR A 108 -14.77 -3.52 8.23
N ALA A 109 -14.29 -4.07 9.34
CA ALA A 109 -14.79 -5.31 9.93
C ALA A 109 -15.21 -5.09 11.39
N PRO A 110 -16.27 -5.78 11.89
CA PRO A 110 -16.69 -5.69 13.28
C PRO A 110 -15.55 -6.05 14.23
N THR A 111 -15.29 -5.17 15.19
CA THR A 111 -14.22 -5.30 16.17
C THR A 111 -14.76 -4.92 17.54
N LEU A 112 -14.55 -5.80 18.52
CA LEU A 112 -15.00 -5.61 19.89
C LEU A 112 -14.11 -4.57 20.59
N ASP A 113 -14.72 -3.53 21.12
CA ASP A 113 -14.08 -2.49 21.91
C ASP A 113 -14.97 -2.20 23.12
N LYS A 114 -14.43 -2.42 24.34
CA LYS A 114 -15.14 -2.21 25.61
C LYS A 114 -16.54 -2.86 25.71
N GLY A 115 -16.73 -4.02 25.08
CA GLY A 115 -17.99 -4.76 25.13
C GLY A 115 -18.99 -4.41 24.02
N GLU A 116 -18.67 -3.45 23.15
CA GLU A 116 -19.49 -3.08 22.00
C GLU A 116 -18.79 -3.39 20.68
N LEU A 117 -19.57 -3.72 19.64
CA LEU A 117 -19.04 -3.97 18.31
C LEU A 117 -19.01 -2.67 17.51
N HIS A 118 -17.84 -2.34 16.97
CA HIS A 118 -17.68 -1.20 16.08
C HIS A 118 -16.99 -1.60 14.77
N GLY A 119 -17.29 -0.88 13.69
CA GLY A 119 -16.51 -0.95 12.47
C GLY A 119 -15.09 -0.41 12.71
N ARG A 120 -14.09 -1.20 12.31
CA ARG A 120 -12.68 -0.79 12.28
C ARG A 120 -12.07 -1.17 10.95
N HIS A 121 -11.22 -0.30 10.40
CA HIS A 121 -10.57 -0.53 9.11
C HIS A 121 -9.65 -1.75 9.18
N VAL A 122 -9.69 -2.56 8.13
CA VAL A 122 -8.87 -3.77 8.00
C VAL A 122 -8.14 -3.81 6.66
N ASP A 123 -7.02 -4.52 6.64
CA ASP A 123 -6.39 -4.97 5.41
C ASP A 123 -6.06 -6.47 5.46
N LEU A 124 -5.91 -7.06 4.29
CA LEU A 124 -5.64 -8.49 4.13
C LEU A 124 -4.33 -8.70 3.40
N ARG A 125 -3.46 -9.54 3.97
CA ARG A 125 -2.23 -10.01 3.34
C ARG A 125 -2.30 -11.52 3.09
N PRO A 126 -2.70 -11.95 1.89
CA PRO A 126 -2.59 -13.36 1.49
C PRO A 126 -1.13 -13.72 1.16
N PHE A 127 -0.87 -15.02 1.03
CA PHE A 127 0.45 -15.53 0.67
C PHE A 127 0.37 -16.41 -0.58
N VAL A 128 1.15 -16.04 -1.60
CA VAL A 128 1.30 -16.79 -2.85
C VAL A 128 2.58 -17.62 -2.78
N LEU A 129 2.47 -18.92 -3.00
CA LEU A 129 3.54 -19.90 -2.98
C LEU A 129 3.86 -20.33 -4.41
N SER A 130 5.09 -20.07 -4.85
CA SER A 130 5.58 -20.45 -6.18
C SER A 130 6.58 -21.60 -6.06
N SER A 131 6.35 -22.64 -6.85
CA SER A 131 7.18 -23.85 -6.89
C SER A 131 7.35 -24.35 -8.33
N PRO A 132 8.26 -25.32 -8.59
CA PRO A 132 8.34 -25.96 -9.90
C PRO A 132 7.03 -26.61 -10.36
N ASP A 133 6.18 -27.05 -9.41
CA ASP A 133 4.88 -27.67 -9.68
C ASP A 133 3.75 -26.64 -9.91
N GLY A 134 4.08 -25.34 -9.88
CA GLY A 134 3.16 -24.24 -10.14
C GLY A 134 2.99 -23.26 -8.99
N ILE A 135 1.99 -22.38 -9.14
CA ILE A 135 1.66 -21.28 -8.22
C ILE A 135 0.38 -21.63 -7.46
N LYS A 136 0.39 -21.47 -6.13
CA LYS A 136 -0.77 -21.70 -5.26
C LYS A 136 -0.95 -20.53 -4.30
N VAL A 137 -2.19 -20.20 -3.97
CA VAL A 137 -2.51 -19.22 -2.91
C VAL A 137 -2.95 -19.99 -1.68
N ALA A 138 -2.40 -19.67 -0.51
CA ALA A 138 -2.83 -20.29 0.74
C ALA A 138 -4.31 -19.91 1.03
N PRO A 139 -5.17 -20.85 1.50
CA PRO A 139 -6.56 -20.56 1.86
C PRO A 139 -6.63 -19.82 3.20
N GLY A 140 -6.13 -18.59 3.22
CA GLY A 140 -6.05 -17.74 4.41
C GLY A 140 -5.13 -16.55 4.19
N GLY A 141 -4.80 -15.85 5.28
CA GLY A 141 -3.92 -14.70 5.25
C GLY A 141 -3.85 -13.99 6.58
N LEU A 142 -2.97 -13.00 6.65
CA LEU A 142 -2.89 -12.10 7.80
C LEU A 142 -3.87 -10.96 7.60
N THR A 143 -4.97 -10.94 8.37
CA THR A 143 -5.83 -9.76 8.46
C THR A 143 -5.32 -8.87 9.59
N ARG A 144 -5.08 -7.59 9.30
CA ARG A 144 -4.73 -6.57 10.31
C ARG A 144 -5.89 -5.61 10.52
N VAL A 145 -5.99 -5.07 11.72
CA VAL A 145 -7.08 -4.16 12.10
C VAL A 145 -6.54 -2.91 12.79
N ALA A 146 -7.03 -1.75 12.39
CA ALA A 146 -6.75 -0.48 13.07
C ALA A 146 -7.66 -0.37 14.30
N LEU A 147 -7.13 -0.57 15.50
CA LEU A 147 -7.94 -0.65 16.72
C LEU A 147 -8.51 0.71 17.16
N LYS A 148 -7.79 1.80 16.87
CA LYS A 148 -8.21 3.16 17.21
C LYS A 148 -9.40 3.60 16.32
N PRO A 149 -10.47 4.18 16.89
CA PRO A 149 -11.59 4.71 16.11
C PRO A 149 -11.11 5.68 15.01
N GLY A 150 -11.61 5.49 13.78
CA GLY A 150 -11.30 6.34 12.62
C GLY A 150 -9.86 6.25 12.09
N SER A 151 -9.02 5.39 12.67
CA SER A 151 -7.63 5.25 12.21
C SER A 151 -7.53 4.34 10.99
N LEU A 152 -6.72 4.73 10.01
CA LEU A 152 -6.32 3.89 8.87
C LEU A 152 -5.02 3.10 9.15
N VAL A 153 -4.41 3.30 10.33
CA VAL A 153 -3.13 2.70 10.68
C VAL A 153 -3.34 1.30 11.23
N VAL A 154 -3.14 0.30 10.36
CA VAL A 154 -3.24 -1.13 10.70
C VAL A 154 -1.91 -1.75 11.14
N ASN A 155 -0.81 -0.99 11.12
CA ASN A 155 0.51 -1.54 11.44
C ASN A 155 0.63 -1.86 12.94
N SER A 156 1.11 -3.08 13.24
CA SER A 156 1.28 -3.58 14.62
C SER A 156 2.20 -2.70 15.47
N SER A 157 3.25 -2.13 14.89
CA SER A 157 4.18 -1.22 15.58
C SER A 157 3.53 0.09 16.05
N GLN A 158 2.33 0.42 15.56
CA GLN A 158 1.61 1.65 15.89
C GLN A 158 0.24 1.39 16.52
N GLY A 159 0.04 0.19 17.09
CA GLY A 159 -1.19 -0.19 17.81
C GLY A 159 -2.24 -0.87 16.94
N GLY A 160 -1.86 -1.42 15.78
CA GLY A 160 -2.69 -2.32 15.00
C GLY A 160 -2.81 -3.71 15.64
N GLY A 161 -4.00 -4.30 15.56
CA GLY A 161 -4.27 -5.68 15.95
C GLY A 161 -4.26 -6.64 14.76
N THR A 162 -4.55 -7.91 15.03
CA THR A 162 -4.74 -8.93 13.99
C THR A 162 -6.07 -9.64 14.16
N LYS A 163 -6.57 -10.22 13.07
CA LYS A 163 -7.77 -11.08 13.05
C LYS A 163 -7.44 -12.34 12.27
N ASP A 164 -8.11 -13.42 12.63
CA ASP A 164 -8.13 -14.63 11.81
C ASP A 164 -8.87 -14.36 10.48
N THR A 165 -8.45 -15.05 9.42
CA THR A 165 -9.02 -14.91 8.08
C THR A 165 -9.62 -16.24 7.65
N TRP A 166 -10.94 -16.32 7.62
CA TRP A 166 -11.64 -17.54 7.19
C TRP A 166 -11.94 -17.49 5.70
N VAL A 167 -11.44 -18.49 4.97
CA VAL A 167 -11.82 -18.79 3.59
C VAL A 167 -12.75 -19.99 3.65
N LEU A 168 -14.01 -19.79 3.25
CA LEU A 168 -15.01 -20.85 3.26
C LEU A 168 -14.98 -21.60 1.94
N ASP A 169 -15.21 -22.91 2.00
CA ASP A 169 -15.49 -23.70 0.80
C ASP A 169 -16.81 -23.23 0.17
N VAL A 170 -16.84 -23.20 -1.17
CA VAL A 170 -18.00 -22.78 -1.97
C VAL A 170 -18.69 -23.99 -2.58
#